data_AF-A0A9R1Q668-F1
#
_entry.id   AF-A0A9R1Q668-F1
#
_cell.length_a   1.000
_cell.length_b   1.000
_cell.length_c   1.000
_cell.angle_alpha   90.00
_cell.angle_beta   90.00
_cell.angle_gamma   90.00
#
_symmetry.space_group_name_H-M   'P 1'
#
loop_
_entity.id
_entity.type
_entity.pdbx_description
1 polymer ?
#
loop_
_entity_poly.entity_id
_entity_poly.type
_entity_poly.pdbx_seq_one_letter_code
_entity_poly.pdbx_strand_id
1 'polypeptide(L)'
;MGHVAAAQPPGALRKAGEEVSAHVGHARLLGRDDLPNLPYLRCIISETLRLYPAAPLLSPHESSADCSLHGYHVPAGTMLLANAYAIHRDPSVWDDPEEFRPERFHVNGADGQGQQGMMLPFGMGRRRCPGESLALRTMGLVLGTFIQCFDWSRVAGDEVDMTQASAKILYKAVPLVALCKPHDSMRAMLQSGSS
;
A
#
# COMPACT_ATOMS: atom_id res chain seq x y z
N MET A 1 16.48 6.06 15.40
CA MET A 1 15.60 6.71 16.39
C MET A 1 14.54 7.45 15.62
N GLY A 2 13.31 6.98 15.70
CA GLY A 2 12.17 7.50 14.95
C GLY A 2 11.00 6.56 15.20
N HIS A 3 10.24 6.84 16.26
CA HIS A 3 8.98 6.18 16.52
C HIS A 3 8.02 6.59 15.40
N VAL A 4 7.90 5.76 14.36
CA VAL A 4 6.84 5.94 13.36
C VAL A 4 5.58 5.30 13.92
N ALA A 5 4.91 6.02 14.81
CA ALA A 5 3.55 5.73 15.18
C ALA A 5 2.64 6.16 14.03
N ALA A 6 2.54 5.33 12.99
CA ALA A 6 1.44 5.40 12.04
C ALA A 6 0.46 4.29 12.39
N ALA A 7 -0.18 4.43 13.56
CA ALA A 7 -1.40 3.73 13.85
C ALA A 7 -2.39 4.05 12.71
N GLN A 8 -2.88 3.03 12.00
CA GLN A 8 -4.01 3.21 11.09
C GLN A 8 -5.10 3.99 11.84
N PRO A 9 -5.59 5.12 11.32
CA PRO A 9 -6.74 5.77 11.92
C PRO A 9 -7.89 4.75 11.87
N PRO A 10 -8.54 4.42 13.00
CA PRO A 10 -9.63 3.43 13.05
C PRO A 10 -10.70 3.65 11.98
N GLY A 11 -10.84 4.89 11.50
CA GLY A 11 -11.73 5.26 10.41
C GLY A 11 -11.43 4.64 9.05
N ALA A 12 -10.17 4.32 8.70
CA ALA A 12 -9.84 3.82 7.36
C ALA A 12 -10.39 2.40 7.12
N LEU A 13 -10.18 1.48 8.07
CA LEU A 13 -10.74 0.13 7.98
C LEU A 13 -12.27 0.16 7.99
N ARG A 14 -12.88 1.01 8.83
CA ARG A 14 -14.34 1.17 8.87
C ARG A 14 -14.90 1.67 7.53
N LYS A 15 -14.34 2.75 6.97
CA LYS A 15 -14.77 3.31 5.68
C LYS A 15 -14.63 2.29 4.54
N ALA A 16 -13.55 1.52 4.52
CA ALA A 16 -13.39 0.44 3.55
C ALA A 16 -14.41 -0.69 3.75
N GLY A 17 -14.73 -1.04 5.00
CA GLY A 17 -15.79 -2.01 5.32
C GLY A 17 -17.17 -1.55 4.85
N GLU A 18 -17.49 -0.27 5.05
CA GLU A 18 -18.72 0.36 4.54
C GLU A 18 -18.76 0.34 3.01
N GLU A 19 -17.66 0.69 2.33
CA GLU A 19 -17.55 0.64 0.88
C GLU A 19 -17.76 -0.77 0.32
N VAL A 20 -17.08 -1.77 0.90
CA VAL A 20 -17.19 -3.17 0.49
C VAL A 20 -18.61 -3.70 0.74
N SER A 21 -19.18 -3.41 1.90
CA SER A 21 -20.55 -3.86 2.23
C SER A 21 -21.60 -3.24 1.30
N ALA A 22 -21.43 -1.96 0.93
CA ALA A 22 -22.34 -1.27 0.03
C ALA A 22 -22.30 -1.83 -1.41
N HIS A 23 -21.13 -2.25 -1.92
CA HIS A 23 -20.97 -2.70 -3.30
C HIS A 23 -21.12 -4.20 -3.49
N VAL A 24 -20.61 -5.00 -2.56
CA VAL A 24 -20.57 -6.47 -2.67
C VAL A 24 -21.66 -7.13 -1.82
N GLY A 25 -21.99 -6.52 -0.67
CA GLY A 25 -22.88 -7.10 0.33
C GLY A 25 -22.26 -8.31 1.05
N HIS A 26 -23.13 -9.18 1.57
CA HIS A 26 -22.75 -10.31 2.43
C HIS A 26 -23.18 -11.68 1.90
N ALA A 27 -23.82 -11.72 0.72
CA ALA A 27 -24.33 -12.97 0.12
C ALA A 27 -23.25 -13.77 -0.62
N ARG A 28 -22.11 -13.15 -0.95
CA ARG A 28 -20.97 -13.78 -1.62
C ARG A 28 -19.67 -13.08 -1.22
N LEU A 29 -18.56 -13.76 -1.48
CA LEU A 29 -17.24 -13.16 -1.39
C LEU A 29 -17.02 -12.11 -2.48
N LEU A 30 -16.22 -11.10 -2.12
CA LEU A 30 -15.65 -10.13 -3.05
C LEU A 30 -14.89 -10.85 -4.16
N GLY A 31 -15.22 -10.50 -5.40
CA GLY A 31 -14.64 -11.05 -6.62
C GLY A 31 -13.77 -10.04 -7.35
N ARG A 32 -13.09 -10.50 -8.41
CA ARG A 32 -12.20 -9.67 -9.23
C ARG A 32 -12.91 -8.48 -9.87
N ASP A 33 -14.15 -8.69 -10.31
CA ASP A 33 -14.92 -7.70 -11.06
C ASP A 33 -15.50 -6.60 -10.16
N ASP A 34 -15.44 -6.79 -8.84
CA ASP A 34 -15.86 -5.78 -7.86
C ASP A 34 -14.78 -4.70 -7.63
N LEU A 35 -13.51 -5.04 -7.81
CA LEU A 35 -12.38 -4.18 -7.47
C LEU A 35 -12.43 -2.76 -8.09
N PRO A 36 -12.85 -2.57 -9.36
CA PRO A 36 -12.99 -1.23 -9.93
C PRO A 36 -13.97 -0.33 -9.16
N ASN A 37 -14.94 -0.92 -8.44
CA ASN A 37 -15.97 -0.22 -7.67
C ASN A 37 -15.58 0.00 -6.20
N LEU A 38 -14.32 -0.25 -5.83
CA LEU A 38 -13.80 -0.06 -4.47
C LEU A 38 -12.69 1.00 -4.43
N PRO A 39 -13.01 2.27 -4.76
CA PRO A 39 -12.01 3.34 -4.88
C PRO A 39 -11.30 3.66 -3.56
N TYR A 40 -11.95 3.57 -2.40
CA TYR A 40 -11.34 3.84 -1.11
C TYR A 40 -10.40 2.70 -0.69
N LEU A 41 -10.75 1.45 -0.96
CA LEU A 41 -9.82 0.32 -0.81
C LEU A 41 -8.55 0.53 -1.66
N ARG A 42 -8.70 1.01 -2.90
CA ARG A 42 -7.56 1.38 -3.76
C ARG A 42 -6.73 2.50 -3.13
N CYS A 43 -7.36 3.49 -2.52
CA CYS A 43 -6.66 4.57 -1.81
C CYS A 43 -5.79 4.03 -0.66
N ILE A 44 -6.31 3.09 0.13
CA ILE A 44 -5.57 2.43 1.21
C ILE A 44 -4.33 1.70 0.67
N ILE A 45 -4.49 0.96 -0.43
CA ILE A 45 -3.38 0.23 -1.06
C ILE A 45 -2.31 1.21 -1.57
N SER A 46 -2.72 2.27 -2.26
CA SER A 46 -1.79 3.30 -2.75
C SER A 46 -1.03 3.96 -1.59
N GLU A 47 -1.72 4.36 -0.52
CA GLU A 47 -1.05 4.99 0.63
C GLU A 47 -0.13 4.03 1.38
N THR A 48 -0.51 2.76 1.47
CA THR A 48 0.35 1.72 2.03
C THR A 48 1.62 1.57 1.21
N LEU A 49 1.52 1.52 -0.12
CA LEU A 49 2.68 1.38 -1.01
C LEU A 49 3.57 2.64 -1.05
N ARG A 50 3.01 3.82 -0.77
CA ARG A 50 3.77 5.08 -0.66
C ARG A 50 4.62 5.09 0.61
N LEU A 51 3.98 4.83 1.75
CA LEU A 51 4.68 4.82 3.03
C LEU A 51 5.59 3.61 3.18
N TYR A 52 5.18 2.46 2.64
CA TYR A 52 5.90 1.20 2.82
C TYR A 52 6.17 0.52 1.46
N PRO A 53 6.99 1.12 0.59
CA PRO A 53 7.33 0.53 -0.69
C PRO A 53 8.13 -0.77 -0.47
N ALA A 54 7.71 -1.86 -1.12
CA ALA A 54 8.36 -3.17 -0.95
C ALA A 54 9.87 -3.13 -1.26
N ALA A 55 10.28 -2.31 -2.24
CA ALA A 55 11.67 -2.05 -2.60
C ALA A 55 11.98 -0.54 -2.45
N PRO A 56 12.44 -0.08 -1.27
CA PRO A 56 12.63 1.35 -0.97
C PRO A 56 13.71 2.03 -1.84
N LEU A 57 14.66 1.27 -2.39
CA LEU A 57 15.70 1.75 -3.32
C LEU A 57 15.51 1.27 -4.76
N LEU A 58 14.35 0.63 -5.05
CA LEU A 58 14.07 -0.10 -6.29
C LEU A 58 15.18 -1.11 -6.65
N SER A 59 15.10 -1.70 -7.84
CA SER A 59 16.19 -2.52 -8.37
C SER A 59 17.35 -1.62 -8.80
N PRO A 60 18.61 -2.01 -8.53
CA PRO A 60 19.76 -1.29 -9.06
C PRO A 60 19.74 -1.23 -10.58
N HIS A 61 20.04 -0.05 -11.12
CA HIS A 61 20.27 0.17 -12.53
C HIS A 61 21.77 0.31 -12.79
N GLU A 62 22.20 0.12 -14.03
CA GLU A 62 23.57 0.36 -14.46
C GLU A 62 23.56 1.21 -15.74
N SER A 63 24.42 2.21 -15.84
CA SER A 63 24.58 3.01 -17.05
C SER A 63 25.24 2.18 -18.15
N SER A 64 24.57 2.03 -19.30
CA SER A 64 25.12 1.27 -20.43
C SER A 64 26.18 2.04 -21.24
N ALA A 65 26.24 3.35 -21.05
CA ALA A 65 27.16 4.28 -21.70
C ALA A 65 27.33 5.51 -20.80
N ASP A 66 28.37 6.30 -21.07
CA ASP A 66 28.55 7.62 -20.46
C ASP A 66 27.29 8.46 -20.71
N CYS A 67 26.76 9.07 -19.65
CA CYS A 67 25.56 9.89 -19.73
C CYS A 67 25.64 11.07 -18.77
N SER A 68 24.62 11.93 -18.82
CA SER A 68 24.48 13.06 -17.90
C SER A 68 23.14 13.01 -17.19
N LEU A 69 23.15 13.17 -15.87
CA LEU A 69 21.97 13.22 -15.03
C LEU A 69 21.96 14.54 -14.27
N HIS A 70 20.98 15.41 -14.51
CA HIS A 70 20.91 16.76 -13.90
C HIS A 70 22.23 17.56 -13.97
N GLY A 71 22.96 17.44 -15.08
CA GLY A 71 24.25 18.12 -15.29
C GLY A 71 25.47 17.39 -14.74
N TYR A 72 25.30 16.26 -14.04
CA TYR A 72 26.39 15.43 -13.56
C TYR A 72 26.77 14.38 -14.59
N HIS A 73 28.07 14.24 -14.87
CA HIS A 73 28.60 13.17 -15.70
C HIS A 73 28.55 11.83 -14.95
N VAL A 74 27.96 10.82 -15.59
CA VAL A 74 27.82 9.46 -15.08
C VAL A 74 28.53 8.52 -16.07
N PRO A 75 29.71 7.99 -15.73
CA PRO A 75 30.43 7.05 -16.59
C PRO A 75 29.62 5.76 -16.84
N ALA A 76 29.87 5.09 -17.96
CA ALA A 76 29.38 3.73 -18.22
C ALA A 76 29.76 2.75 -17.09
N GLY A 77 28.88 1.79 -16.79
CA GLY A 77 29.08 0.81 -15.71
C GLY A 77 28.79 1.35 -14.30
N THR A 78 28.27 2.58 -14.17
CA THR A 78 27.92 3.15 -12.87
C THR A 78 26.60 2.57 -12.37
N MET A 79 26.61 2.05 -11.14
CA MET A 79 25.39 1.62 -10.46
C MET A 79 24.57 2.83 -10.00
N LEU A 80 23.27 2.82 -10.30
CA LEU A 80 22.32 3.86 -9.98
C LEU A 80 21.19 3.27 -9.12
N LEU A 81 20.88 3.93 -8.01
CA LEU A 81 19.80 3.57 -7.09
C LEU A 81 18.79 4.71 -7.02
N ALA A 82 17.51 4.39 -7.23
CA ALA A 82 16.43 5.35 -7.09
C ALA A 82 15.82 5.22 -5.70
N ASN A 83 15.99 6.24 -4.86
CA ASN A 83 15.49 6.23 -3.49
C ASN A 83 13.97 6.55 -3.45
N ALA A 84 13.16 5.57 -3.85
CA ALA A 84 11.70 5.67 -3.83
C ALA A 84 11.19 6.01 -2.42
N TYR A 85 11.80 5.48 -1.36
CA TYR A 85 11.44 5.79 0.02
C TYR A 85 11.52 7.30 0.34
N ALA A 86 12.61 7.95 -0.05
CA ALA A 86 12.77 9.39 0.14
C ALA A 86 11.83 10.19 -0.77
N ILE A 87 11.70 9.82 -2.05
CA ILE A 87 10.79 10.48 -3.01
C ILE A 87 9.33 10.43 -2.50
N HIS A 88 8.92 9.30 -1.92
CA HIS A 88 7.55 9.11 -1.41
C HIS A 88 7.30 9.88 -0.10
N ARG A 89 8.34 10.46 0.51
CA ARG A 89 8.28 11.23 1.77
C ARG A 89 8.78 12.67 1.63
N ASP A 90 9.06 13.12 0.42
CA ASP A 90 9.55 14.46 0.18
C ASP A 90 8.46 15.49 0.56
N PRO A 91 8.67 16.33 1.60
CA PRO A 91 7.68 17.31 2.04
C PRO A 91 7.44 18.43 1.02
N SER A 92 8.29 18.56 -0.01
CA SER A 92 8.04 19.49 -1.12
C SER A 92 7.00 18.95 -2.13
N VAL A 93 6.70 17.66 -2.07
CA VAL A 93 5.75 16.97 -2.97
C VAL A 93 4.52 16.48 -2.21
N TRP A 94 4.71 15.97 -0.99
CA TRP A 94 3.67 15.31 -0.20
C TRP A 94 3.35 16.12 1.05
N ASP A 95 2.10 16.56 1.17
CA ASP A 95 1.60 17.13 2.42
C ASP A 95 1.53 16.05 3.51
N ASP A 96 2.06 16.36 4.69
CA ASP A 96 2.19 15.46 5.84
C ASP A 96 2.73 14.08 5.42
N PRO A 97 3.99 14.00 4.93
CA PRO A 97 4.49 12.83 4.23
C PRO A 97 4.55 11.57 5.09
N GLU A 98 4.65 11.70 6.41
CA GLU A 98 4.68 10.57 7.34
C GLU A 98 3.27 10.13 7.79
N GLU A 99 2.23 10.92 7.53
CA GLU A 99 0.86 10.58 7.89
C GLU A 99 0.30 9.52 6.92
N PHE A 100 -0.32 8.47 7.47
CA PHE A 100 -1.12 7.53 6.69
C PHE A 100 -2.49 8.13 6.40
N ARG A 101 -2.66 8.70 5.19
CA ARG A 101 -3.87 9.39 4.76
C ARG A 101 -4.37 8.89 3.40
N PRO A 102 -5.14 7.78 3.35
CA PRO A 102 -5.68 7.22 2.10
C PRO A 102 -6.38 8.26 1.22
N GLU A 103 -7.08 9.22 1.85
CA GLU A 103 -7.82 10.29 1.19
C GLU A 103 -6.98 11.09 0.19
N ARG A 104 -5.65 11.11 0.30
CA ARG A 104 -4.77 11.78 -0.69
C ARG A 104 -4.88 11.19 -2.10
N PHE A 105 -5.33 9.94 -2.21
CA PHE A 105 -5.51 9.24 -3.49
C PHE A 105 -6.96 9.23 -3.97
N HIS A 106 -7.86 9.98 -3.32
CA HIS A 106 -9.26 10.05 -3.72
C HIS A 106 -9.41 10.81 -5.05
N VAL A 107 -10.29 10.30 -5.94
CA VAL A 107 -10.33 10.65 -7.38
C VAL A 107 -10.86 12.07 -7.68
N ASN A 108 -11.28 12.82 -6.66
CA ASN A 108 -11.96 14.12 -6.86
C ASN A 108 -11.12 15.36 -6.56
N GLY A 109 -9.81 15.24 -6.32
CA GLY A 109 -8.93 16.38 -6.08
C GLY A 109 -7.98 16.65 -7.25
N ALA A 110 -7.99 17.87 -7.77
CA ALA A 110 -7.01 18.36 -8.75
C ALA A 110 -5.54 18.17 -8.29
N ASP A 111 -5.33 18.00 -6.99
CA ASP A 111 -4.04 17.83 -6.32
C ASP A 111 -3.43 16.43 -6.50
N GLY A 112 -4.25 15.42 -6.82
CA GLY A 112 -3.80 14.03 -6.91
C GLY A 112 -2.96 13.71 -8.16
N GLN A 113 -3.11 14.47 -9.25
CA GLN A 113 -2.42 14.15 -10.52
C GLN A 113 -0.92 14.47 -10.47
N GLY A 114 -0.52 15.55 -9.78
CA GLY A 114 0.89 15.90 -9.58
C GLY A 114 1.60 14.95 -8.61
N GLN A 115 0.94 14.61 -7.50
CA GLN A 115 1.47 13.68 -6.49
C GLN A 115 1.56 12.24 -7.02
N GLN A 116 0.65 11.81 -7.90
CA GLN A 116 0.71 10.50 -8.56
C GLN A 116 1.94 10.33 -9.46
N GLY A 117 2.47 11.41 -10.05
CA GLY A 117 3.67 11.35 -10.90
C GLY A 117 4.95 10.95 -10.14
N MET A 118 5.01 11.23 -8.83
CA MET A 118 6.13 10.88 -7.95
C MET A 118 5.92 9.56 -7.21
N MET A 119 4.83 8.84 -7.52
CA MET A 119 4.52 7.54 -6.94
C MET A 119 5.16 6.41 -7.76
N LEU A 120 6.15 5.74 -7.18
CA LEU A 120 7.02 4.76 -7.84
C LEU A 120 7.07 3.37 -7.16
N PRO A 121 5.97 2.82 -6.61
CA PRO A 121 6.00 1.57 -5.86
C PRO A 121 6.40 0.35 -6.70
N PHE A 122 6.23 0.46 -8.03
CA PHE A 122 6.58 -0.57 -9.01
C PHE A 122 7.63 -0.08 -10.01
N GLY A 123 8.25 1.08 -9.75
CA GLY A 123 9.18 1.73 -10.67
C GLY A 123 8.53 2.25 -11.96
N MET A 124 9.35 2.59 -12.95
CA MET A 124 8.91 3.18 -14.21
C MET A 124 9.77 2.74 -15.40
N GLY A 125 9.28 2.98 -16.61
CA GLY A 125 10.00 2.72 -17.85
C GLY A 125 10.23 1.22 -18.13
N ARG A 126 11.31 0.92 -18.88
CA ARG A 126 11.61 -0.43 -19.40
C ARG A 126 11.82 -1.51 -18.33
N ARG A 127 12.07 -1.11 -17.07
CA ARG A 127 12.31 -2.01 -15.93
C ARG A 127 11.22 -1.91 -14.87
N ARG A 128 10.07 -1.29 -15.19
CA ARG A 128 8.88 -1.31 -14.33
C ARG A 128 8.51 -2.76 -14.02
N CYS A 129 8.05 -2.99 -12.79
CA CYS A 129 7.69 -4.32 -12.30
C CYS A 129 6.64 -4.97 -13.21
N PRO A 130 6.93 -6.13 -13.83
CA PRO A 130 5.95 -6.82 -14.67
C PRO A 130 4.78 -7.40 -13.86
N GLY A 131 4.94 -7.54 -12.55
CA GLY A 131 3.93 -8.06 -11.63
C GLY A 131 2.94 -7.02 -11.09
N GLU A 132 3.04 -5.73 -11.47
CA GLU A 132 2.20 -4.64 -10.94
C GLU A 132 0.69 -4.96 -10.98
N SER A 133 0.17 -5.37 -12.14
CA SER A 133 -1.25 -5.68 -12.32
C SER A 133 -1.70 -6.85 -11.45
N LEU A 134 -0.87 -7.89 -11.31
CA LEU A 134 -1.18 -9.04 -10.45
C LEU A 134 -1.15 -8.62 -8.98
N ALA A 135 -0.10 -7.92 -8.54
CA ALA A 135 0.04 -7.46 -7.16
C ALA A 135 -1.13 -6.59 -6.73
N LEU A 136 -1.51 -5.59 -7.52
CA LEU A 136 -2.63 -4.69 -7.21
C LEU A 136 -3.97 -5.44 -7.11
N ARG A 137 -4.21 -6.40 -8.02
CA ARG A 137 -5.42 -7.25 -7.96
C ARG A 137 -5.43 -8.14 -6.73
N THR A 138 -4.32 -8.81 -6.45
CA THR A 138 -4.20 -9.70 -5.29
C THR A 138 -4.33 -8.93 -3.98
N MET A 139 -3.69 -7.78 -3.84
CA MET A 139 -3.83 -6.93 -2.66
C MET A 139 -5.28 -6.47 -2.48
N GLY A 140 -5.94 -6.02 -3.55
CA GLY A 140 -7.36 -5.65 -3.53
C GLY A 140 -8.26 -6.80 -3.08
N LEU A 141 -8.10 -7.99 -3.67
CA LEU A 141 -8.90 -9.16 -3.31
C LEU A 141 -8.67 -9.60 -1.87
N VAL A 142 -7.41 -9.75 -1.45
CA VAL A 142 -7.07 -10.27 -0.11
C VAL A 142 -7.49 -9.26 0.96
N LEU A 143 -7.11 -8.00 0.82
CA LEU A 143 -7.45 -6.97 1.80
C LEU A 143 -8.97 -6.74 1.85
N GLY A 144 -9.62 -6.62 0.70
CA GLY A 144 -11.07 -6.44 0.63
C GLY A 144 -11.82 -7.63 1.23
N THR A 145 -11.38 -8.87 0.98
CA THR A 145 -11.99 -10.07 1.57
C THR A 145 -11.79 -10.11 3.09
N PHE A 146 -10.60 -9.76 3.59
CA PHE A 146 -10.35 -9.71 5.03
C PHE A 146 -11.19 -8.65 5.74
N ILE A 147 -11.39 -7.49 5.10
CA ILE A 147 -12.27 -6.44 5.60
C ILE A 147 -13.73 -6.89 5.55
N GLN A 148 -14.14 -7.58 4.49
CA GLN A 148 -15.51 -8.11 4.36
C GLN A 148 -15.82 -9.13 5.45
N CYS A 149 -14.89 -10.05 5.69
CA CYS A 149 -15.14 -11.27 6.47
C CYS A 149 -14.89 -11.15 7.96
N PHE A 150 -14.11 -10.17 8.41
CA PHE A 150 -13.61 -10.16 9.77
C PHE A 150 -13.57 -8.78 10.41
N ASP A 151 -13.91 -8.74 11.69
CA ASP A 151 -13.64 -7.64 12.60
C ASP A 151 -12.23 -7.76 13.18
N TRP A 152 -11.43 -6.73 12.96
CA TRP A 152 -10.03 -6.67 13.38
C TRP A 152 -9.87 -5.80 14.62
N SER A 153 -9.15 -6.31 15.62
CA SER A 153 -8.81 -5.57 16.83
C SER A 153 -7.38 -5.89 17.29
N ARG A 154 -6.79 -4.98 18.07
CA ARG A 154 -5.44 -5.18 18.61
C ARG A 154 -5.46 -6.20 19.76
N VAL A 155 -4.37 -6.93 19.92
CA VAL A 155 -4.13 -7.71 21.15
C VAL A 155 -3.77 -6.69 22.24
N ALA A 156 -4.64 -6.56 23.25
CA ALA A 156 -4.48 -5.75 24.48
C ALA A 156 -3.52 -4.54 24.41
N GLY A 157 -4.07 -3.34 24.21
CA GLY A 157 -3.52 -2.07 24.72
C GLY A 157 -2.42 -1.37 23.91
N ASP A 158 -1.51 -2.11 23.26
CA ASP A 158 -0.32 -1.48 22.68
C ASP A 158 -0.53 -0.97 21.24
N GLU A 159 0.25 0.04 20.86
CA GLU A 159 0.36 0.45 19.46
C GLU A 159 1.06 -0.62 18.63
N VAL A 160 0.69 -0.73 17.35
CA VAL A 160 1.37 -1.63 16.42
C VAL A 160 2.74 -1.06 16.12
N ASP A 161 3.80 -1.78 16.48
CA ASP A 161 5.18 -1.40 16.16
C ASP A 161 5.41 -1.42 14.64
N MET A 162 5.58 -0.26 14.02
CA MET A 162 5.83 -0.10 12.58
C MET A 162 7.32 -0.06 12.20
N THR A 163 8.22 -0.39 13.13
CA THR A 163 9.66 -0.46 12.88
C THR A 163 9.96 -1.41 11.73
N GLN A 164 10.89 -1.02 10.86
CA GLN A 164 11.29 -1.75 9.66
C GLN A 164 12.57 -2.54 9.93
N ALA A 165 12.64 -3.77 9.43
CA ALA A 165 13.81 -4.65 9.66
C ALA A 165 14.88 -4.57 8.56
N SER A 166 14.59 -3.98 7.39
CA SER A 166 15.50 -4.01 6.25
C SER A 166 15.36 -2.78 5.37
N ALA A 167 16.50 -2.29 4.89
CA ALA A 167 16.59 -1.16 3.96
C ALA A 167 16.57 -1.58 2.48
N LYS A 168 16.59 -2.88 2.17
CA LYS A 168 16.57 -3.40 0.79
C LYS A 168 15.20 -3.93 0.36
N ILE A 169 14.54 -4.64 1.27
CA ILE A 169 13.17 -5.13 1.12
C ILE A 169 12.46 -4.70 2.39
N LEU A 170 11.43 -3.87 2.25
CA LEU A 170 10.78 -3.29 3.42
C LEU A 170 9.78 -4.28 4.01
N TYR A 171 10.00 -4.67 5.26
CA TYR A 171 9.06 -5.46 6.05
C TYR A 171 9.19 -5.08 7.52
N LYS A 172 8.15 -5.41 8.31
CA LYS A 172 8.08 -5.10 9.74
C LYS A 172 9.13 -5.90 10.51
N ALA A 173 9.82 -5.25 11.44
CA ALA A 173 10.77 -5.90 12.34
C ALA A 173 10.07 -6.83 13.33
N VAL A 174 8.89 -6.43 13.80
CA VAL A 174 8.01 -7.24 14.66
C VAL A 174 6.79 -7.66 13.85
N PRO A 175 6.48 -8.98 13.75
CA PRO A 175 5.27 -9.44 13.08
C PRO A 175 4.01 -8.80 13.68
N LEU A 176 3.03 -8.46 12.84
CA LEU A 176 1.73 -8.01 13.32
C LEU A 176 1.00 -9.17 13.99
N VAL A 177 0.57 -8.98 15.23
CA VAL A 177 -0.37 -9.87 15.91
C VAL A 177 -1.68 -9.09 16.11
N ALA A 178 -2.77 -9.63 15.59
CA ALA A 178 -4.10 -9.02 15.69
C ALA A 178 -5.14 -10.08 16.02
N LEU A 179 -6.19 -9.66 16.73
CA LEU A 179 -7.38 -10.47 16.93
C LEU A 179 -8.30 -10.28 15.72
N CYS A 180 -8.74 -11.40 15.18
CA CYS A 180 -9.59 -11.46 14.01
C CYS A 180 -10.83 -12.29 14.39
N LYS A 181 -12.01 -11.67 14.34
CA LYS A 181 -13.29 -12.34 14.62
C LYS A 181 -14.13 -12.35 13.35
N PRO A 182 -14.76 -13.48 12.97
CA PRO A 182 -15.70 -13.48 11.85
C PRO A 182 -16.78 -12.42 12.06
N HIS A 183 -16.96 -11.56 11.06
CA HIS A 183 -18.03 -10.56 11.07
C HIS A 183 -19.37 -11.28 11.08
N ASP A 184 -20.33 -10.83 11.91
CA ASP A 184 -21.57 -11.57 12.13
C ASP A 184 -22.35 -11.80 10.83
N SER A 185 -22.41 -10.80 9.95
CA SER A 185 -23.03 -10.91 8.61
C SER A 185 -22.39 -11.96 7.69
N MET A 186 -21.13 -12.34 7.93
CA MET A 186 -20.39 -13.29 7.10
C MET A 186 -20.26 -14.68 7.74
N ARG A 187 -20.68 -14.84 9.01
CA ARG A 187 -20.48 -16.07 9.79
C ARG A 187 -21.06 -17.31 9.10
N ALA A 188 -22.28 -17.23 8.58
CA ALA A 188 -22.94 -18.35 7.91
C ALA A 188 -22.17 -18.79 6.64
N MET A 189 -21.71 -17.84 5.85
CA MET A 189 -20.95 -18.10 4.63
C MET A 189 -19.60 -18.76 4.95
N LEU A 190 -18.87 -18.26 5.96
CA LEU A 190 -17.58 -18.82 6.38
C LEU A 190 -17.70 -20.23 6.96
N GLN A 191 -18.85 -20.57 7.56
CA GLN A 191 -19.10 -21.92 8.10
C GLN A 191 -19.51 -22.93 7.02
N SER A 192 -20.20 -22.49 5.95
CA SER A 192 -20.65 -23.37 4.86
C SER A 192 -19.55 -23.99 3.99
N GLY A 193 -18.31 -23.48 4.07
CA GLY A 193 -17.16 -24.01 3.33
C GLY A 193 -16.42 -25.17 4.02
N SER A 194 -16.91 -25.65 5.17
CA SER A 194 -16.28 -26.73 5.96
C SER A 194 -16.88 -28.13 5.69
N SER A 195 -17.49 -28.33 4.52
CA SER A 195 -18.13 -29.60 4.10
C SER A 195 -17.41 -30.23 2.94
#